data_AF-A0A1H9J4T9-F1
#
_entry.id   AF-A0A1H9J4T9-F1
#
_cell.length_a   1.000
_cell.length_b   1.000
_cell.length_c   1.000
_cell.angle_alpha   90.00
_cell.angle_beta   90.00
_cell.angle_gamma   90.00
#
_symmetry.space_group_name_H-M   'P 1'
#
loop_
_entity.id
_entity.type
_entity.pdbx_description
1 polymer ?
#
loop_
_entity_poly.entity_id
_entity_poly.type
_entity_poly.pdbx_seq_one_letter_code
_entity_poly.pdbx_strand_id
1 'polypeptide(L)'
;MKLFYLFVPVLLLLTVVACDVDTDFVTGDAVQLGFSQDTLTFDTVFTARGSATRTFKVYNQGDEPIMIDRISVAGETGVNYTFNVDGFQGPEARDVIIWGGDSIFVFVEVEVDPTDPENISPFIAEDRLLFETGSVQEEVVLLAFGQNANYVNGFNRGEFFRITCDNGVVALPQDLPTVIYGSMFIDSCIVQALPGTRIYFHGGVQRNDQVGGNGFFNDGFIFTQPNGSLQLLGTLENPVIVRTDRLEDNFLDDPAKYRGLILGPGSKDNRLEHAQLLNAIVGITLDSLAEVTIENSTIAYSGGPAISAYQSRVTVDNSVFHSNFGNAIQFVKGGTLNMRHTTVANYGVDASALVLTNFTCDDSGNNCLAANMTANISNSIIGGSRGSELIFLDIFEGNELDAFDVGIRNSVVRTDQGFLDSQSGLFADFYTNTCDNCLNLEFSDPIFIDISDDDYQLDSLSIARDLGVFNPALPLDILGVERDADSPDAGAFERVDL
;
A
#
# COMPACT_ATOMS: atom_id res chain seq x y z
N MET A 1 79.06 20.17 -47.57
CA MET A 1 78.81 20.89 -46.29
C MET A 1 77.85 22.09 -46.40
N LYS A 2 77.12 22.32 -47.51
CA LYS A 2 76.12 23.42 -47.60
C LYS A 2 74.66 22.99 -47.53
N LEU A 3 74.35 21.69 -47.67
CA LEU A 3 72.97 21.17 -47.61
C LEU A 3 72.50 20.81 -46.19
N PHE A 4 73.43 20.52 -45.28
CA PHE A 4 73.12 20.08 -43.90
C PHE A 4 72.62 21.24 -43.02
N TYR A 5 73.11 22.46 -43.25
CA TYR A 5 72.69 23.66 -42.52
C TYR A 5 71.28 24.16 -42.90
N LEU A 6 70.69 23.64 -43.98
CA LEU A 6 69.31 23.96 -44.37
C LEU A 6 68.30 22.99 -43.73
N PHE A 7 68.73 21.77 -43.36
CA PHE A 7 67.86 20.73 -42.81
C PHE A 7 67.58 20.91 -41.31
N VAL A 8 68.58 21.40 -40.57
CA VAL A 8 68.48 21.65 -39.12
C VAL A 8 67.40 22.68 -38.75
N PRO A 9 67.28 23.86 -39.42
CA PRO A 9 66.23 24.82 -39.06
C PRO A 9 64.83 24.32 -39.45
N VAL A 10 64.69 23.51 -40.50
CA VAL A 10 63.39 22.92 -40.91
C VAL A 10 62.94 21.83 -39.95
N LEU A 11 63.87 20.99 -39.47
CA LEU A 11 63.58 19.97 -38.47
C LEU A 11 63.24 20.60 -37.11
N LEU A 12 63.88 21.72 -36.75
CA LEU A 12 63.55 22.48 -35.54
C LEU A 12 62.17 23.17 -35.66
N LEU A 13 61.80 23.66 -36.85
CA LEU A 13 60.48 24.26 -37.10
C LEU A 13 59.33 23.25 -36.97
N LEU A 14 59.57 21.98 -37.28
CA LEU A 14 58.60 20.88 -37.12
C LEU A 14 58.39 20.48 -35.65
N THR A 15 59.28 20.85 -34.73
CA THR A 15 59.13 20.55 -33.29
C THR A 15 58.32 21.60 -32.52
N VAL A 16 57.96 22.72 -33.14
CA VAL A 16 57.24 23.84 -32.49
C VAL A 16 55.77 23.94 -32.93
N VAL A 17 55.29 23.05 -33.79
CA VAL A 17 53.87 22.95 -34.15
C VAL A 17 53.23 21.87 -33.29
N ALA A 18 53.08 22.17 -31.99
CA ALA A 18 52.05 21.53 -31.19
C ALA A 18 50.74 22.23 -31.58
N CYS A 19 49.93 21.61 -32.44
CA CYS A 19 48.55 22.02 -32.59
C CYS A 19 47.85 21.67 -31.27
N ASP A 20 47.62 22.67 -30.43
CA ASP A 20 46.54 22.58 -29.46
C ASP A 20 45.26 22.72 -30.28
N VAL A 21 44.57 21.60 -30.48
CA VAL A 21 43.27 21.62 -31.13
C VAL A 21 42.31 22.01 -30.02
N ASP A 22 41.93 23.29 -29.96
CA ASP A 22 40.83 23.74 -29.08
C ASP A 22 39.64 22.82 -29.39
N THR A 23 39.34 21.94 -28.45
CA THR A 23 38.33 20.92 -28.64
C THR A 23 37.05 21.52 -28.10
N ASP A 24 36.15 21.92 -29.00
CA ASP A 24 34.85 22.44 -28.61
C ASP A 24 34.00 21.29 -28.07
N PHE A 25 33.42 21.50 -26.88
CA PHE A 25 32.52 20.55 -26.23
C PHE A 25 31.07 20.96 -26.42
N VAL A 26 30.20 19.99 -26.70
CA VAL A 26 28.76 20.19 -26.55
C VAL A 26 28.45 20.30 -25.06
N THR A 27 27.77 21.38 -24.68
CA THR A 27 27.46 21.72 -23.29
C THR A 27 26.01 22.15 -23.16
N GLY A 28 25.51 22.18 -21.92
CA GLY A 28 24.15 22.63 -21.63
C GLY A 28 23.07 21.70 -22.18
N ASP A 29 21.92 22.27 -22.54
CA ASP A 29 20.71 21.51 -22.94
C ASP A 29 20.87 20.71 -24.25
N ALA A 30 21.97 20.92 -24.99
CA ALA A 30 22.26 20.19 -26.22
C ALA A 30 22.87 18.80 -25.97
N VAL A 31 23.31 18.52 -24.74
CA VAL A 31 23.88 17.23 -24.37
C VAL A 31 22.78 16.16 -24.33
N GLN A 32 23.08 14.98 -24.89
CA GLN A 32 22.20 13.81 -24.86
C GLN A 32 22.99 12.62 -24.32
N LEU A 33 22.60 12.10 -23.16
CA LEU A 33 23.23 10.93 -22.57
C LEU A 33 22.44 9.67 -22.89
N GLY A 34 23.15 8.58 -23.11
CA GLY A 34 22.58 7.24 -23.08
C GLY A 34 23.04 6.50 -21.84
N PHE A 35 22.16 5.74 -21.19
CA PHE A 35 22.51 4.94 -20.02
C PHE A 35 22.44 3.45 -20.36
N SER A 36 23.39 2.65 -19.87
CA SER A 36 23.30 1.18 -20.04
C SER A 36 22.16 0.55 -19.25
N GLN A 37 21.65 1.26 -18.25
CA GLN A 37 20.56 0.87 -17.36
C GLN A 37 19.97 2.12 -16.70
N ASP A 38 18.69 2.06 -16.37
CA ASP A 38 17.95 3.10 -15.64
C ASP A 38 18.06 2.94 -14.10
N THR A 39 18.37 1.72 -13.64
CA THR A 39 18.51 1.38 -12.21
C THR A 39 19.76 0.55 -11.98
N LEU A 40 20.53 0.89 -10.94
CA LEU A 40 21.67 0.15 -10.42
C LEU A 40 21.29 -0.54 -9.10
N THR A 41 20.96 -1.83 -9.19
CA THR A 41 20.60 -2.66 -8.02
C THR A 41 21.84 -3.31 -7.39
N PHE A 42 21.92 -3.23 -6.06
CA PHE A 42 22.92 -3.90 -5.25
C PHE A 42 22.33 -5.20 -4.69
N ASP A 43 22.42 -6.31 -5.44
CA ASP A 43 21.81 -7.62 -5.10
C ASP A 43 22.40 -8.33 -3.86
N THR A 44 22.91 -7.59 -2.87
CA THR A 44 23.49 -8.13 -1.64
C THR A 44 22.57 -7.75 -0.48
N VAL A 45 21.96 -8.77 0.13
CA VAL A 45 21.30 -8.62 1.44
C VAL A 45 22.40 -8.67 2.49
N PHE A 46 22.66 -7.55 3.13
CA PHE A 46 23.62 -7.47 4.23
C PHE A 46 22.98 -8.05 5.49
N THR A 47 23.65 -9.02 6.12
CA THR A 47 23.27 -9.55 7.45
C THR A 47 24.14 -8.97 8.57
N ALA A 48 25.17 -8.22 8.20
CA ALA A 48 26.04 -7.41 9.05
C ALA A 48 26.60 -6.27 8.18
N ARG A 49 27.21 -5.24 8.81
CA ARG A 49 27.81 -4.11 8.08
C ARG A 49 28.70 -4.58 6.93
N GLY A 50 28.48 -4.01 5.74
CA GLY A 50 29.29 -4.31 4.57
C GLY A 50 29.11 -3.29 3.45
N SER A 51 29.90 -3.45 2.40
CA SER A 51 29.76 -2.66 1.19
C SER A 51 29.67 -3.53 -0.06
N ALA A 52 29.02 -3.00 -1.10
CA ALA A 52 28.95 -3.61 -2.42
C ALA A 52 29.20 -2.55 -3.48
N THR A 53 29.94 -2.93 -4.53
CA THR A 53 30.23 -2.06 -5.68
C THR A 53 29.56 -2.61 -6.93
N ARG A 54 28.86 -1.76 -7.66
CA ARG A 54 28.28 -2.06 -8.98
C ARG A 54 28.74 -1.03 -10.00
N THR A 55 28.61 -1.36 -11.28
CA THR A 55 29.05 -0.48 -12.37
C THR A 55 28.06 -0.47 -13.51
N PHE A 56 27.98 0.67 -14.18
CA PHE A 56 27.23 0.87 -15.41
C PHE A 56 27.97 1.85 -16.32
N LYS A 57 27.45 2.06 -17.54
CA LYS A 57 28.03 2.97 -18.52
C LYS A 57 27.10 4.11 -18.86
N VAL A 58 27.70 5.28 -19.08
CA VAL A 58 27.07 6.45 -19.68
C VAL A 58 27.69 6.65 -21.06
N TYR A 59 26.86 6.85 -22.07
CA TYR A 59 27.23 6.91 -23.47
C TYR A 59 27.03 8.31 -24.02
N ASN A 60 27.97 8.75 -24.85
CA ASN A 60 27.76 9.80 -25.81
C ASN A 60 27.52 9.15 -27.19
N GLN A 61 26.28 9.18 -27.66
CA GLN A 61 25.94 8.62 -28.98
C GLN A 61 26.22 9.59 -30.14
N GLY A 62 26.53 10.85 -29.83
CA GLY A 62 26.91 11.86 -30.81
C GLY A 62 28.37 11.75 -31.24
N ASP A 63 28.72 12.42 -32.33
CA ASP A 63 30.07 12.43 -32.89
C ASP A 63 30.99 13.49 -32.23
N GLU A 64 30.40 14.49 -31.57
CA GLU A 64 31.12 15.57 -30.88
C GLU A 64 31.32 15.23 -29.40
N PRO A 65 32.44 15.62 -28.78
CA PRO A 65 32.63 15.39 -27.35
C PRO A 65 31.62 16.23 -26.55
N ILE A 66 31.05 15.62 -25.52
CA ILE A 66 30.11 16.28 -24.60
C ILE A 66 30.76 16.49 -23.24
N MET A 67 30.26 17.48 -22.49
CA MET A 67 30.65 17.71 -21.11
C MET A 67 29.42 17.71 -20.21
N ILE A 68 29.49 16.89 -19.16
CA ILE A 68 28.50 16.84 -18.08
C ILE A 68 28.93 17.85 -17.01
N ASP A 69 28.05 18.78 -16.66
CA ASP A 69 28.39 19.87 -15.75
C ASP A 69 28.61 19.33 -14.33
N ARG A 70 27.73 18.42 -13.90
CA ARG A 70 27.76 17.86 -12.55
C ARG A 70 27.17 16.46 -12.47
N ILE A 71 27.82 15.60 -11.70
CA ILE A 71 27.30 14.29 -11.29
C ILE A 71 27.31 14.25 -9.77
N SER A 72 26.19 13.90 -9.13
CA SER A 72 26.08 13.83 -7.67
C SER A 72 25.01 12.85 -7.20
N VAL A 73 25.11 12.38 -5.96
CA VAL A 73 24.05 11.58 -5.31
C VAL A 73 23.04 12.53 -4.66
N ALA A 74 21.73 12.26 -4.79
CA ALA A 74 20.68 13.08 -4.21
C ALA A 74 20.70 13.03 -2.66
N GLY A 75 20.93 11.87 -2.08
CA GLY A 75 21.16 11.69 -0.64
C GLY A 75 19.87 11.66 0.18
N GLU A 76 18.85 10.96 -0.33
CA GLU A 76 17.48 10.99 0.19
C GLU A 76 17.17 9.84 1.17
N THR A 77 18.06 8.84 1.29
CA THR A 77 17.72 7.53 1.88
C THR A 77 18.39 7.19 3.21
N GLY A 78 19.23 8.07 3.75
CA GLY A 78 20.04 7.80 4.96
C GLY A 78 21.22 6.86 4.72
N VAL A 79 21.16 5.99 3.71
CA VAL A 79 22.25 5.11 3.26
C VAL A 79 23.26 5.90 2.42
N ASN A 80 24.54 5.66 2.67
CA ASN A 80 25.61 6.38 1.99
C ASN A 80 26.01 5.68 0.67
N TYR A 81 25.72 6.34 -0.45
CA TYR A 81 26.23 5.96 -1.76
C TYR A 81 27.43 6.82 -2.12
N THR A 82 28.52 6.17 -2.52
CA THR A 82 29.70 6.83 -3.09
C THR A 82 29.90 6.35 -4.52
N PHE A 83 30.52 7.16 -5.37
CA PHE A 83 30.76 6.76 -6.75
C PHE A 83 32.16 7.15 -7.22
N ASN A 84 32.60 6.53 -8.31
CA ASN A 84 33.73 6.92 -9.11
C ASN A 84 33.31 6.98 -10.58
N VAL A 85 33.42 8.13 -11.21
CA VAL A 85 33.11 8.34 -12.63
C VAL A 85 34.41 8.64 -13.35
N ASP A 86 34.90 7.68 -14.14
CA ASP A 86 36.14 7.78 -14.92
C ASP A 86 37.34 8.41 -14.18
N GLY A 87 37.52 8.06 -12.90
CA GLY A 87 38.60 8.55 -12.05
C GLY A 87 38.21 9.67 -11.07
N PHE A 88 37.06 10.32 -11.25
CA PHE A 88 36.52 11.30 -10.30
C PHE A 88 35.73 10.59 -9.18
N GLN A 89 36.23 10.65 -7.95
CA GLN A 89 35.52 10.13 -6.79
C GLN A 89 34.49 11.16 -6.28
N GLY A 90 33.28 10.68 -5.95
CA GLY A 90 32.21 11.45 -5.35
C GLY A 90 32.58 12.07 -3.98
N PRO A 91 31.71 12.88 -3.39
CA PRO A 91 30.24 12.92 -3.61
C PRO A 91 29.78 13.76 -4.80
N GLU A 92 30.71 14.47 -5.46
CA GLU A 92 30.41 15.31 -6.62
C GLU A 92 31.56 15.20 -7.64
N ALA A 93 31.22 14.98 -8.92
CA ALA A 93 32.13 15.13 -10.04
C ALA A 93 31.63 16.28 -10.93
N ARG A 94 32.56 17.05 -11.51
CA ARG A 94 32.26 18.19 -12.37
C ARG A 94 33.05 18.14 -13.65
N ASP A 95 32.51 18.78 -14.69
CA ASP A 95 33.16 18.93 -16.00
C ASP A 95 33.63 17.57 -16.55
N VAL A 96 32.76 16.56 -16.47
CA VAL A 96 33.08 15.19 -16.88
C VAL A 96 32.87 15.06 -18.39
N ILE A 97 33.95 14.72 -19.11
CA ILE A 97 33.95 14.69 -20.57
C ILE A 97 33.70 13.27 -21.08
N ILE A 98 32.83 13.12 -22.08
CA ILE A 98 32.65 11.88 -22.84
C ILE A 98 32.92 12.17 -24.32
N TRP A 99 33.93 11.52 -24.88
CA TRP A 99 34.28 11.66 -26.29
C TRP A 99 33.17 11.17 -27.22
N GLY A 100 33.13 11.69 -28.44
CA GLY A 100 32.15 11.30 -29.45
C GLY A 100 32.17 9.80 -29.74
N GLY A 101 31.00 9.17 -29.70
CA GLY A 101 30.83 7.72 -29.89
C GLY A 101 31.42 6.85 -28.77
N ASP A 102 31.80 7.45 -27.64
CA ASP A 102 32.45 6.78 -26.52
C ASP A 102 31.53 6.63 -25.30
N SER A 103 32.03 5.95 -24.28
CA SER A 103 31.36 5.73 -23.01
C SER A 103 32.31 5.85 -21.84
N ILE A 104 31.81 6.33 -20.70
CA ILE A 104 32.52 6.30 -19.42
C ILE A 104 31.97 5.21 -18.52
N PHE A 105 32.82 4.68 -17.63
CA PHE A 105 32.39 3.80 -16.55
C PHE A 105 32.03 4.61 -15.32
N VAL A 106 30.91 4.25 -14.71
CA VAL A 106 30.50 4.71 -13.40
C VAL A 106 30.54 3.52 -12.46
N PHE A 107 31.32 3.62 -11.39
CA PHE A 107 31.34 2.66 -10.29
C PHE A 107 30.60 3.30 -9.14
N VAL A 108 29.63 2.60 -8.54
CA VAL A 108 28.92 3.07 -7.37
C VAL A 108 29.10 2.04 -6.27
N GLU A 109 29.46 2.49 -5.08
CA GLU A 109 29.59 1.70 -3.87
C GLU A 109 28.54 2.15 -2.86
N VAL A 110 27.86 1.19 -2.25
CA VAL A 110 26.95 1.41 -1.13
C VAL A 110 27.56 0.78 0.12
N GLU A 111 27.54 1.50 1.24
CA GLU A 111 27.82 0.95 2.58
C GLU A 111 26.51 0.83 3.35
N VAL A 112 26.19 -0.38 3.80
CA VAL A 112 24.98 -0.68 4.55
C VAL A 112 25.37 -1.30 5.88
N ASP A 113 24.77 -0.79 6.97
CA ASP A 113 24.71 -1.47 8.25
C ASP A 113 23.26 -1.92 8.52
N PRO A 114 22.95 -3.22 8.40
CA PRO A 114 21.60 -3.74 8.60
C PRO A 114 21.19 -3.82 10.07
N THR A 115 22.07 -3.40 10.99
CA THR A 115 21.78 -3.28 12.42
C THR A 115 21.49 -1.84 12.84
N ASP A 116 21.68 -0.88 11.95
CA ASP A 116 21.31 0.51 12.21
C ASP A 116 19.78 0.66 12.29
N PRO A 117 19.28 1.68 12.99
CA PRO A 117 17.86 2.04 12.99
C PRO A 117 17.27 2.18 11.58
N GLU A 118 15.98 1.86 11.43
CA GLU A 118 15.27 1.84 10.14
C GLU A 118 15.27 3.19 9.40
N ASN A 119 15.37 4.31 10.13
CA ASN A 119 15.48 5.65 9.53
C ASN A 119 16.87 5.97 8.97
N ILE A 120 17.88 5.16 9.29
CA ILE A 120 19.26 5.27 8.78
C ILE A 120 19.49 4.19 7.71
N SER A 121 18.94 3.01 7.93
CA SER A 121 19.03 1.87 7.03
C SER A 121 17.61 1.33 6.82
N PRO A 122 16.82 1.84 5.85
CA PRO A 122 15.47 1.34 5.59
C PRO A 122 15.49 -0.11 5.07
N PHE A 123 14.37 -0.82 5.03
CA PHE A 123 14.35 -2.15 4.38
C PHE A 123 14.87 -2.08 2.94
N ILE A 124 14.52 -1.00 2.25
CA ILE A 124 14.94 -0.73 0.88
C ILE A 124 15.36 0.73 0.79
N ALA A 125 16.61 0.95 0.41
CA ALA A 125 17.16 2.28 0.15
C ALA A 125 17.10 2.55 -1.36
N GLU A 126 16.29 3.51 -1.76
CA GLU A 126 16.15 4.00 -3.14
C GLU A 126 16.62 5.46 -3.26
N ASP A 127 17.82 5.66 -3.79
CA ASP A 127 18.43 6.98 -4.01
C ASP A 127 18.63 7.24 -5.51
N ARG A 128 19.19 8.39 -5.89
CA ARG A 128 19.39 8.77 -7.28
C ARG A 128 20.76 9.34 -7.53
N LEU A 129 21.43 8.84 -8.57
CA LEU A 129 22.61 9.46 -9.14
C LEU A 129 22.18 10.43 -10.24
N LEU A 130 22.38 11.72 -9.99
CA LEU A 130 21.92 12.82 -10.83
C LEU A 130 23.04 13.23 -11.81
N PHE A 131 22.67 13.42 -13.07
CA PHE A 131 23.52 13.92 -14.16
C PHE A 131 22.94 15.24 -14.66
N GLU A 132 23.64 16.33 -14.42
CA GLU A 132 23.20 17.70 -14.76
C GLU A 132 23.98 18.23 -15.98
N THR A 133 23.25 18.70 -16.98
CA THR A 133 23.77 19.36 -18.20
C THR A 133 22.89 20.57 -18.54
N GLY A 134 23.35 21.78 -18.24
CA GLY A 134 22.57 23.01 -18.39
C GLY A 134 21.35 23.04 -17.49
N SER A 135 20.17 23.01 -18.10
CA SER A 135 18.88 22.91 -17.41
C SER A 135 18.29 21.50 -17.42
N VAL A 136 18.95 20.54 -18.07
CA VAL A 136 18.54 19.13 -18.14
C VAL A 136 19.16 18.37 -16.97
N GLN A 137 18.34 17.57 -16.29
CA GLN A 137 18.75 16.63 -15.26
C GLN A 137 18.23 15.24 -15.64
N GLU A 138 19.14 14.30 -15.80
CA GLU A 138 18.85 12.88 -15.97
C GLU A 138 19.29 12.12 -14.71
N GLU A 139 18.70 10.95 -14.46
CA GLU A 139 18.95 10.20 -13.23
C GLU A 139 19.07 8.70 -13.49
N VAL A 140 19.92 8.06 -12.68
CA VAL A 140 19.98 6.60 -12.55
C VAL A 140 19.60 6.25 -11.11
N VAL A 141 18.60 5.41 -10.94
CA VAL A 141 18.11 4.99 -9.63
C VAL A 141 19.14 4.05 -8.98
N LEU A 142 19.45 4.28 -7.71
CA LEU A 142 20.33 3.44 -6.89
C LEU A 142 19.48 2.66 -5.89
N LEU A 143 19.55 1.33 -5.91
CA LEU A 143 18.68 0.49 -5.08
C LEU A 143 19.47 -0.52 -4.24
N ALA A 144 19.39 -0.44 -2.92
CA ALA A 144 20.06 -1.36 -1.99
C ALA A 144 19.13 -1.89 -0.89
N PHE A 145 19.51 -3.03 -0.30
CA PHE A 145 18.84 -3.61 0.86
C PHE A 145 19.47 -3.03 2.12
N GLY A 146 18.70 -2.31 2.94
CA GLY A 146 19.23 -1.71 4.16
C GLY A 146 19.11 -2.63 5.38
N GLN A 147 17.91 -3.16 5.67
CA GLN A 147 17.69 -4.04 6.84
C GLN A 147 17.84 -5.53 6.54
N ASN A 148 18.11 -6.30 7.60
CA ASN A 148 18.00 -7.75 7.55
C ASN A 148 16.52 -8.19 7.62
N ALA A 149 16.01 -8.77 6.55
CA ALA A 149 14.61 -9.20 6.44
C ALA A 149 14.44 -10.42 5.55
N ASN A 150 13.27 -11.06 5.65
CA ASN A 150 12.84 -12.12 4.77
C ASN A 150 12.20 -11.52 3.50
N TYR A 151 13.01 -11.34 2.46
CA TYR A 151 12.55 -10.84 1.16
C TYR A 151 12.00 -11.98 0.30
N VAL A 152 10.67 -12.14 0.29
CA VAL A 152 10.03 -13.35 -0.27
C VAL A 152 10.13 -13.47 -1.79
N ASN A 153 10.35 -12.38 -2.51
CA ASN A 153 10.38 -12.37 -3.98
C ASN A 153 11.73 -11.97 -4.61
N GLY A 154 12.79 -11.85 -3.80
CA GLY A 154 14.16 -11.64 -4.28
C GLY A 154 14.37 -10.40 -5.16
N PHE A 155 13.49 -9.39 -5.11
CA PHE A 155 13.57 -8.15 -5.92
C PHE A 155 13.53 -8.38 -7.44
N ASN A 156 12.86 -9.44 -7.89
CA ASN A 156 12.64 -9.65 -9.31
C ASN A 156 11.68 -8.57 -9.86
N ARG A 157 12.24 -7.41 -10.25
CA ARG A 157 11.50 -6.33 -10.90
C ARG A 157 10.84 -6.86 -12.17
N GLY A 158 9.54 -6.60 -12.30
CA GLY A 158 8.77 -6.98 -13.49
C GLY A 158 8.25 -8.42 -13.52
N GLU A 159 8.59 -9.29 -12.56
CA GLU A 159 8.08 -10.67 -12.50
C GLU A 159 7.20 -10.91 -11.27
N PHE A 160 6.16 -11.74 -11.46
CA PHE A 160 5.28 -12.15 -10.37
C PHE A 160 5.93 -13.21 -9.52
N PHE A 161 6.04 -12.94 -8.23
CA PHE A 161 6.33 -13.98 -7.27
C PHE A 161 5.06 -14.76 -6.96
N ARG A 162 5.09 -16.06 -7.20
CA ARG A 162 3.97 -16.97 -6.96
C ARG A 162 4.38 -18.05 -5.97
N ILE A 163 3.62 -18.16 -4.89
CA ILE A 163 3.71 -19.27 -3.94
C ILE A 163 2.71 -20.35 -4.35
N THR A 164 3.20 -21.57 -4.49
CA THR A 164 2.40 -22.79 -4.66
C THR A 164 2.87 -23.84 -3.67
N CYS A 165 1.95 -24.61 -3.08
CA CYS A 165 2.31 -25.65 -2.14
C CYS A 165 1.40 -26.90 -2.25
N ASP A 166 0.97 -27.23 -3.46
CA ASP A 166 0.16 -28.43 -3.78
C ASP A 166 -1.10 -28.58 -2.90
N ASN A 167 -1.79 -27.46 -2.67
CA ASN A 167 -2.94 -27.30 -1.76
C ASN A 167 -2.61 -27.58 -0.28
N GLY A 168 -1.34 -27.45 0.10
CA GLY A 168 -0.86 -27.51 1.47
C GLY A 168 -0.93 -26.16 2.18
N VAL A 169 -0.15 -26.06 3.25
CA VAL A 169 -0.01 -24.85 4.09
C VAL A 169 1.45 -24.47 4.17
N VAL A 170 1.75 -23.18 3.99
CA VAL A 170 3.09 -22.61 4.18
C VAL A 170 2.98 -21.45 5.16
N ALA A 171 3.74 -21.53 6.25
CA ALA A 171 3.89 -20.41 7.17
C ALA A 171 5.02 -19.48 6.67
N LEU A 172 4.79 -18.17 6.72
CA LEU A 172 5.83 -17.18 6.53
C LEU A 172 6.86 -17.29 7.67
N PRO A 173 8.14 -16.97 7.39
CA PRO A 173 9.16 -16.94 8.43
C PRO A 173 8.80 -15.96 9.56
N GLN A 174 9.21 -16.29 10.80
CA GLN A 174 8.91 -15.51 12.00
C GLN A 174 10.16 -14.91 12.67
N ASP A 175 11.34 -15.27 12.19
CA ASP A 175 12.63 -14.85 12.76
C ASP A 175 12.98 -13.39 12.43
N LEU A 176 12.58 -12.92 11.25
CA LEU A 176 12.74 -11.55 10.79
C LEU A 176 11.45 -11.06 10.11
N PRO A 177 11.23 -9.74 10.00
CA PRO A 177 10.13 -9.19 9.22
C PRO A 177 10.13 -9.72 7.78
N THR A 178 8.94 -9.88 7.21
CA THR A 178 8.76 -10.24 5.81
C THR A 178 8.61 -8.98 4.97
N VAL A 179 9.39 -8.85 3.90
CA VAL A 179 9.27 -7.71 2.96
C VAL A 179 8.88 -8.25 1.59
N ILE A 180 7.84 -7.66 1.02
CA ILE A 180 7.32 -7.97 -0.33
C ILE A 180 7.66 -6.79 -1.23
N TYR A 181 8.57 -7.01 -2.19
CA TYR A 181 8.92 -6.01 -3.20
C TYR A 181 7.94 -6.06 -4.38
N GLY A 182 6.90 -5.24 -4.41
CA GLY A 182 5.85 -5.37 -5.41
C GLY A 182 4.82 -6.44 -5.03
N SER A 183 4.57 -7.44 -5.87
CA SER A 183 3.43 -8.35 -5.69
C SER A 183 3.76 -9.78 -5.30
N MET A 184 2.83 -10.42 -4.59
CA MET A 184 2.85 -11.84 -4.21
C MET A 184 1.53 -12.51 -4.60
N PHE A 185 1.61 -13.59 -5.36
CA PHE A 185 0.47 -14.40 -5.79
C PHE A 185 0.43 -15.70 -5.00
N ILE A 186 -0.74 -16.05 -4.48
CA ILE A 186 -0.97 -17.30 -3.76
C ILE A 186 -1.86 -18.18 -4.64
N ASP A 187 -1.36 -19.33 -5.03
CA ASP A 187 -2.13 -20.30 -5.80
C ASP A 187 -1.96 -21.72 -5.28
N SER A 188 -3.06 -22.47 -5.23
CA SER A 188 -3.10 -23.84 -4.70
C SER A 188 -2.27 -23.96 -3.41
N CYS A 189 -2.51 -23.03 -2.49
CA CYS A 189 -1.74 -22.91 -1.27
C CYS A 189 -2.47 -22.06 -0.23
N ILE A 190 -2.33 -22.42 1.04
CA ILE A 190 -2.70 -21.57 2.18
C ILE A 190 -1.41 -20.95 2.72
N VAL A 191 -1.29 -19.63 2.65
CA VAL A 191 -0.17 -18.89 3.25
C VAL A 191 -0.60 -18.36 4.61
N GLN A 192 0.18 -18.68 5.64
CA GLN A 192 -0.07 -18.26 7.02
C GLN A 192 0.98 -17.27 7.51
N ALA A 193 0.54 -16.11 7.97
CA ALA A 193 1.31 -15.27 8.88
C ALA A 193 0.87 -15.61 10.31
N LEU A 194 1.82 -15.95 11.17
CA LEU A 194 1.57 -16.41 12.53
C LEU A 194 1.81 -15.26 13.53
N PRO A 195 1.52 -15.42 14.85
CA PRO A 195 1.58 -14.31 15.79
C PRO A 195 2.92 -13.59 15.79
N GLY A 196 2.87 -12.25 15.79
CA GLY A 196 4.05 -11.36 15.76
C GLY A 196 4.68 -11.16 14.39
N THR A 197 4.19 -11.81 13.32
CA THR A 197 4.66 -11.59 11.95
C THR A 197 4.40 -10.13 11.52
N ARG A 198 5.43 -9.49 10.97
CA ARG A 198 5.37 -8.16 10.34
C ARG A 198 5.58 -8.32 8.85
N ILE A 199 4.66 -7.81 8.04
CA ILE A 199 4.70 -7.83 6.58
C ILE A 199 4.78 -6.39 6.09
N TYR A 200 5.83 -6.08 5.34
CA TYR A 200 6.05 -4.78 4.75
C TYR A 200 5.98 -4.85 3.23
N PHE A 201 5.35 -3.84 2.63
CA PHE A 201 5.34 -3.66 1.18
C PHE A 201 6.22 -2.52 0.78
N HIS A 202 7.02 -2.78 -0.26
CA HIS A 202 7.69 -1.75 -1.02
C HIS A 202 7.16 -1.74 -2.44
N GLY A 203 7.00 -0.55 -3.01
CA GLY A 203 6.55 -0.39 -4.40
C GLY A 203 7.52 -1.02 -5.41
N GLY A 204 7.08 -1.13 -6.65
CA GLY A 204 7.91 -1.59 -7.74
C GLY A 204 7.11 -1.63 -9.02
N VAL A 205 7.65 -1.04 -10.10
CA VAL A 205 7.03 -1.09 -11.42
C VAL A 205 7.03 -2.53 -11.90
N GLN A 206 5.83 -3.08 -12.06
CA GLN A 206 5.58 -4.42 -12.54
C GLN A 206 4.68 -4.36 -13.77
N ARG A 207 4.86 -5.32 -14.67
CA ARG A 207 4.12 -5.37 -15.93
C ARG A 207 3.32 -6.67 -16.09
N ASN A 208 2.02 -6.56 -16.30
CA ASN A 208 1.15 -7.68 -16.67
C ASN A 208 -0.15 -7.27 -17.33
N ASP A 209 -0.32 -7.66 -18.58
CA ASP A 209 -1.54 -7.37 -19.34
C ASP A 209 -2.81 -8.04 -18.74
N GLN A 210 -2.67 -8.98 -17.79
CA GLN A 210 -3.78 -9.61 -17.06
C GLN A 210 -4.09 -8.96 -15.71
N VAL A 211 -3.19 -8.13 -15.16
CA VAL A 211 -3.33 -7.52 -13.82
C VAL A 211 -3.02 -6.03 -13.89
N GLY A 212 -4.03 -5.18 -13.65
CA GLY A 212 -3.84 -3.73 -13.52
C GLY A 212 -4.14 -2.90 -14.78
N GLY A 213 -5.26 -3.16 -15.47
CA GLY A 213 -5.74 -2.31 -16.57
C GLY A 213 -4.78 -2.27 -17.76
N ASN A 214 -3.95 -1.23 -17.84
CA ASN A 214 -2.92 -1.04 -18.88
C ASN A 214 -1.71 -1.97 -18.72
N GLY A 215 -1.75 -2.85 -17.72
CA GLY A 215 -0.73 -3.83 -17.43
C GLY A 215 0.55 -3.25 -16.85
N PHE A 216 0.47 -2.08 -16.22
CA PHE A 216 1.52 -1.51 -15.38
C PHE A 216 0.94 -1.16 -14.02
N PHE A 217 1.65 -1.53 -12.96
CA PHE A 217 1.34 -1.10 -11.61
C PHE A 217 2.62 -0.93 -10.82
N ASN A 218 2.61 0.03 -9.92
CA ASN A 218 3.74 0.49 -9.11
C ASN A 218 3.61 0.07 -7.64
N ASP A 219 2.42 -0.35 -7.21
CA ASP A 219 2.12 -0.60 -5.80
C ASP A 219 2.17 -2.10 -5.47
N GLY A 220 2.71 -2.42 -4.30
CA GLY A 220 2.76 -3.80 -3.84
C GLY A 220 1.39 -4.36 -3.42
N PHE A 221 1.18 -5.68 -3.54
CA PHE A 221 -0.05 -6.34 -3.09
C PHE A 221 0.12 -7.85 -2.90
N ILE A 222 -0.84 -8.45 -2.20
CA ILE A 222 -1.05 -9.90 -2.19
C ILE A 222 -2.30 -10.22 -3.01
N PHE A 223 -2.21 -11.19 -3.92
CA PHE A 223 -3.33 -11.66 -4.73
C PHE A 223 -3.56 -13.16 -4.53
N THR A 224 -4.78 -13.57 -4.14
CA THR A 224 -5.14 -14.99 -4.07
C THR A 224 -5.84 -15.45 -5.35
N GLN A 225 -5.41 -16.59 -5.88
CA GLN A 225 -6.12 -17.30 -6.95
C GLN A 225 -7.28 -18.12 -6.37
N PRO A 226 -8.17 -18.72 -7.20
CA PRO A 226 -9.35 -19.44 -6.70
C PRO A 226 -9.04 -20.55 -5.67
N ASN A 227 -7.88 -21.20 -5.77
CA ASN A 227 -7.42 -22.23 -4.83
C ASN A 227 -6.33 -21.73 -3.86
N GLY A 228 -6.10 -20.42 -3.81
CA GLY A 228 -5.18 -19.79 -2.89
C GLY A 228 -5.92 -19.12 -1.73
N SER A 229 -5.30 -19.12 -0.55
CA SER A 229 -5.84 -18.49 0.66
C SER A 229 -4.75 -17.77 1.44
N LEU A 230 -5.10 -16.63 2.04
CA LEU A 230 -4.25 -15.88 2.96
C LEU A 230 -4.85 -15.92 4.37
N GLN A 231 -4.05 -16.28 5.36
CA GLN A 231 -4.44 -16.32 6.76
C GLN A 231 -3.44 -15.51 7.61
N LEU A 232 -3.89 -14.39 8.15
CA LEU A 232 -3.16 -13.57 9.11
C LEU A 232 -3.67 -13.94 10.50
N LEU A 233 -2.91 -14.72 11.25
CA LEU A 233 -3.34 -15.38 12.48
C LEU A 233 -2.50 -14.87 13.67
N GLY A 234 -2.85 -13.69 14.18
CA GLY A 234 -2.23 -13.06 15.34
C GLY A 234 -2.83 -13.51 16.68
N THR A 235 -2.35 -12.88 17.75
CA THR A 235 -3.02 -12.85 19.06
C THR A 235 -3.13 -11.41 19.55
N LEU A 236 -3.93 -11.16 20.60
CA LEU A 236 -4.06 -9.84 21.22
C LEU A 236 -2.68 -9.24 21.58
N GLU A 237 -1.79 -10.05 22.15
CA GLU A 237 -0.46 -9.60 22.57
C GLU A 237 0.54 -9.53 21.41
N ASN A 238 0.35 -10.32 20.36
CA ASN A 238 1.25 -10.44 19.22
C ASN A 238 0.46 -10.41 17.91
N PRO A 239 -0.06 -9.23 17.52
CA PRO A 239 -0.84 -9.12 16.30
C PRO A 239 0.02 -9.37 15.07
N VAL A 240 -0.62 -9.77 13.97
CA VAL A 240 0.01 -9.73 12.64
C VAL A 240 -0.14 -8.32 12.08
N ILE A 241 0.97 -7.69 11.69
CA ILE A 241 0.96 -6.32 11.18
C ILE A 241 1.31 -6.33 9.70
N VAL A 242 0.49 -5.68 8.90
CA VAL A 242 0.68 -5.48 7.45
C VAL A 242 0.65 -3.97 7.18
N ARG A 243 1.77 -3.41 6.71
CA ARG A 243 1.91 -1.96 6.47
C ARG A 243 2.96 -1.64 5.41
N THR A 244 3.19 -0.35 5.16
CA THR A 244 4.32 0.12 4.32
C THR A 244 5.67 -0.18 4.96
N ASP A 245 6.72 -0.32 4.15
CA ASP A 245 8.11 -0.38 4.62
C ASP A 245 8.70 0.99 5.01
N ARG A 246 7.94 2.08 4.82
CA ARG A 246 8.26 3.44 5.30
C ARG A 246 7.81 3.57 6.76
N LEU A 247 8.76 3.46 7.68
CA LEU A 247 8.49 3.37 9.12
C LEU A 247 8.75 4.67 9.88
N GLU A 248 9.13 5.73 9.18
CA GLU A 248 9.33 7.05 9.77
C GLU A 248 8.00 7.63 10.31
N ASP A 249 8.08 8.45 11.36
CA ASP A 249 6.89 8.93 12.10
C ASP A 249 5.81 9.56 11.21
N ASN A 250 6.23 10.29 10.17
CA ASN A 250 5.33 10.95 9.23
C ASN A 250 4.64 10.01 8.21
N PHE A 251 5.00 8.72 8.21
CA PHE A 251 4.39 7.69 7.36
C PHE A 251 3.53 6.70 8.14
N LEU A 252 3.47 6.80 9.46
CA LEU A 252 2.72 5.85 10.30
C LEU A 252 1.24 5.82 9.96
N ASP A 253 0.65 7.00 9.70
CA ASP A 253 -0.76 7.22 9.35
C ASP A 253 -0.97 7.63 7.88
N ASP A 254 0.11 7.72 7.09
CA ASP A 254 0.06 8.19 5.71
C ASP A 254 -0.55 7.11 4.79
N PRO A 255 -1.66 7.40 4.07
CA PRO A 255 -2.38 6.40 3.31
C PRO A 255 -1.72 6.06 1.97
N ALA A 256 -2.28 5.05 1.29
CA ALA A 256 -2.01 4.72 -0.11
C ALA A 256 -0.54 4.36 -0.44
N LYS A 257 0.11 3.56 0.41
CA LYS A 257 1.52 3.16 0.26
C LYS A 257 1.73 1.83 -0.44
N TYR A 258 0.69 1.02 -0.51
CA TYR A 258 0.65 -0.21 -1.29
C TYR A 258 -0.80 -0.51 -1.61
N ARG A 259 -1.07 -1.38 -2.58
CA ARG A 259 -2.42 -1.56 -3.11
C ARG A 259 -3.36 -2.31 -2.18
N GLY A 260 -2.85 -3.18 -1.31
CA GLY A 260 -3.62 -3.93 -0.33
C GLY A 260 -3.69 -5.43 -0.58
N LEU A 261 -4.72 -6.06 -0.01
CA LEU A 261 -5.02 -7.49 -0.20
C LEU A 261 -6.09 -7.63 -1.28
N ILE A 262 -5.85 -8.49 -2.27
CA ILE A 262 -6.78 -8.74 -3.37
C ILE A 262 -7.17 -10.22 -3.35
N LEU A 263 -8.40 -10.50 -2.93
CA LEU A 263 -8.96 -11.84 -2.89
C LEU A 263 -9.66 -12.11 -4.22
N GLY A 264 -8.99 -12.87 -5.08
CA GLY A 264 -9.46 -13.12 -6.44
C GLY A 264 -10.69 -14.02 -6.51
N PRO A 265 -11.32 -14.12 -7.70
CA PRO A 265 -12.58 -14.85 -7.90
C PRO A 265 -12.61 -16.22 -7.25
N GLY A 266 -13.59 -16.44 -6.36
CA GLY A 266 -13.84 -17.71 -5.71
C GLY A 266 -12.80 -18.14 -4.67
N SER A 267 -11.83 -17.29 -4.28
CA SER A 267 -10.89 -17.57 -3.20
C SER A 267 -11.61 -17.69 -1.86
N LYS A 268 -11.30 -18.74 -1.09
CA LYS A 268 -11.95 -19.08 0.18
C LYS A 268 -10.94 -19.26 1.30
N ASP A 269 -11.45 -19.43 2.53
CA ASP A 269 -10.65 -19.65 3.74
C ASP A 269 -9.61 -18.55 4.02
N ASN A 270 -9.91 -17.32 3.59
CA ASN A 270 -9.12 -16.14 3.93
C ASN A 270 -9.50 -15.62 5.32
N ARG A 271 -8.51 -15.35 6.17
CA ARG A 271 -8.71 -14.99 7.58
C ARG A 271 -7.79 -13.87 8.02
N LEU A 272 -8.32 -12.92 8.78
CA LEU A 272 -7.57 -11.93 9.52
C LEU A 272 -8.01 -12.02 10.98
N GLU A 273 -7.13 -12.44 11.87
CA GLU A 273 -7.40 -12.61 13.29
C GLU A 273 -6.33 -11.90 14.09
N HIS A 274 -6.72 -10.96 14.95
CA HIS A 274 -5.77 -10.09 15.64
C HIS A 274 -4.73 -9.50 14.67
N ALA A 275 -5.22 -8.91 13.58
CA ALA A 275 -4.39 -8.33 12.54
C ALA A 275 -4.58 -6.82 12.46
N GLN A 276 -3.52 -6.13 12.03
CA GLN A 276 -3.55 -4.71 11.68
C GLN A 276 -3.17 -4.58 10.21
N LEU A 277 -4.09 -4.05 9.40
CA LEU A 277 -3.87 -3.77 7.97
C LEU A 277 -3.91 -2.26 7.76
N LEU A 278 -2.74 -1.67 7.54
CA LEU A 278 -2.53 -0.22 7.58
C LEU A 278 -2.02 0.31 6.24
N ASN A 279 -2.23 1.59 5.95
CA ASN A 279 -1.60 2.35 4.85
C ASN A 279 -1.90 1.85 3.42
N ALA A 280 -2.89 0.97 3.21
CA ALA A 280 -3.21 0.44 1.89
C ALA A 280 -3.91 1.50 1.01
N ILE A 281 -3.98 1.32 -0.31
CA ILE A 281 -4.86 2.10 -1.20
C ILE A 281 -6.30 1.65 -0.97
N VAL A 282 -6.52 0.33 -1.00
CA VAL A 282 -7.76 -0.32 -0.54
C VAL A 282 -7.32 -1.41 0.41
N GLY A 283 -7.89 -1.52 1.61
CA GLY A 283 -7.48 -2.55 2.57
C GLY A 283 -7.63 -3.95 1.96
N ILE A 284 -8.87 -4.36 1.71
CA ILE A 284 -9.18 -5.66 1.09
C ILE A 284 -10.13 -5.45 -0.09
N THR A 285 -9.72 -5.90 -1.28
CA THR A 285 -10.58 -6.05 -2.45
C THR A 285 -11.03 -7.50 -2.57
N LEU A 286 -12.33 -7.75 -2.65
CA LEU A 286 -12.89 -9.09 -2.88
C LEU A 286 -13.65 -9.12 -4.19
N ASP A 287 -13.42 -10.16 -5.00
CA ASP A 287 -14.08 -10.32 -6.29
C ASP A 287 -14.82 -11.67 -6.37
N SER A 288 -16.04 -11.62 -6.92
CA SER A 288 -16.78 -12.75 -7.50
C SER A 288 -16.71 -14.04 -6.66
N LEU A 289 -17.53 -14.10 -5.62
CA LEU A 289 -17.65 -15.23 -4.67
C LEU A 289 -16.43 -15.45 -3.77
N ALA A 290 -15.44 -14.55 -3.76
CA ALA A 290 -14.41 -14.55 -2.74
C ALA A 290 -15.01 -14.37 -1.34
N GLU A 291 -14.35 -14.93 -0.32
CA GLU A 291 -14.76 -14.73 1.07
C GLU A 291 -13.59 -14.43 2.01
N VAL A 292 -13.87 -13.64 3.04
CA VAL A 292 -12.96 -13.33 4.15
C VAL A 292 -13.69 -13.29 5.48
N THR A 293 -13.00 -13.76 6.52
CA THR A 293 -13.41 -13.58 7.92
C THR A 293 -12.39 -12.69 8.62
N ILE A 294 -12.86 -11.66 9.31
CA ILE A 294 -12.05 -10.65 10.01
C ILE A 294 -12.49 -10.63 11.47
N GLU A 295 -11.60 -10.99 12.39
CA GLU A 295 -11.89 -11.08 13.81
C GLU A 295 -10.84 -10.31 14.62
N ASN A 296 -11.26 -9.54 15.62
CA ASN A 296 -10.36 -8.84 16.55
C ASN A 296 -9.29 -7.98 15.85
N SER A 297 -9.63 -7.38 14.70
CA SER A 297 -8.65 -6.77 13.79
C SER A 297 -8.95 -5.30 13.52
N THR A 298 -7.92 -4.59 13.07
CA THR A 298 -8.01 -3.18 12.68
C THR A 298 -7.62 -3.02 11.22
N ILE A 299 -8.44 -2.31 10.44
CA ILE A 299 -8.08 -1.85 9.09
C ILE A 299 -8.19 -0.33 9.06
N ALA A 300 -7.06 0.33 8.82
CA ALA A 300 -6.97 1.78 8.99
C ALA A 300 -5.98 2.44 8.02
N TYR A 301 -6.05 3.77 7.96
CA TYR A 301 -5.15 4.59 7.14
C TYR A 301 -5.17 4.20 5.66
N SER A 302 -6.30 3.73 5.14
CA SER A 302 -6.38 3.38 3.72
C SER A 302 -6.68 4.61 2.85
N GLY A 303 -6.12 4.69 1.65
CA GLY A 303 -6.36 5.79 0.70
C GLY A 303 -7.75 5.80 0.05
N GLY A 304 -8.56 4.78 0.36
CA GLY A 304 -9.87 4.53 -0.20
C GLY A 304 -10.68 3.67 0.78
N PRO A 305 -11.43 2.67 0.30
CA PRO A 305 -12.13 1.75 1.19
C PRO A 305 -11.21 0.84 1.99
N ALA A 306 -11.58 0.58 3.25
CA ALA A 306 -10.99 -0.54 3.98
C ALA A 306 -11.41 -1.88 3.37
N ILE A 307 -12.67 -1.98 2.93
CA ILE A 307 -13.19 -3.16 2.24
C ILE A 307 -13.96 -2.73 1.00
N SER A 308 -13.59 -3.30 -0.16
CA SER A 308 -14.35 -3.21 -1.40
C SER A 308 -14.72 -4.61 -1.89
N ALA A 309 -15.97 -5.00 -1.72
CA ALA A 309 -16.49 -6.31 -2.07
C ALA A 309 -17.36 -6.25 -3.32
N TYR A 310 -17.05 -7.09 -4.32
CA TYR A 310 -17.86 -7.26 -5.53
C TYR A 310 -18.47 -8.66 -5.52
N GLN A 311 -19.80 -8.77 -5.31
CA GLN A 311 -20.51 -10.05 -5.27
C GLN A 311 -19.79 -11.12 -4.40
N SER A 312 -19.37 -10.72 -3.19
CA SER A 312 -18.49 -11.51 -2.30
C SER A 312 -19.09 -11.69 -0.90
N ARG A 313 -18.44 -12.47 -0.03
CA ARG A 313 -18.85 -12.67 1.36
C ARG A 313 -17.82 -12.11 2.34
N VAL A 314 -18.26 -11.25 3.25
CA VAL A 314 -17.42 -10.70 4.31
C VAL A 314 -18.09 -10.98 5.65
N THR A 315 -17.34 -11.59 6.57
CA THR A 315 -17.73 -11.70 7.97
C THR A 315 -16.75 -10.89 8.81
N VAL A 316 -17.28 -10.02 9.67
CA VAL A 316 -16.50 -9.15 10.54
C VAL A 316 -17.01 -9.26 11.97
N ASP A 317 -16.12 -9.64 12.88
CA ASP A 317 -16.41 -9.71 14.30
C ASP A 317 -15.40 -8.90 15.12
N ASN A 318 -15.91 -8.14 16.09
CA ASN A 318 -15.09 -7.48 17.12
C ASN A 318 -13.91 -6.65 16.54
N SER A 319 -14.17 -5.88 15.49
CA SER A 319 -13.13 -5.23 14.69
C SER A 319 -13.38 -3.73 14.51
N VAL A 320 -12.33 -2.99 14.16
CA VAL A 320 -12.38 -1.53 14.01
C VAL A 320 -11.91 -1.10 12.62
N PHE A 321 -12.69 -0.22 11.99
CA PHE A 321 -12.35 0.43 10.73
C PHE A 321 -12.35 1.93 10.94
N HIS A 322 -11.20 2.60 10.75
CA HIS A 322 -11.10 4.04 10.94
C HIS A 322 -10.09 4.69 9.99
N SER A 323 -10.16 6.01 9.86
CA SER A 323 -9.19 6.80 9.10
C SER A 323 -9.00 6.29 7.66
N ASN A 324 -10.11 5.92 7.01
CA ASN A 324 -10.14 5.44 5.63
C ASN A 324 -10.62 6.57 4.71
N PHE A 325 -9.82 6.94 3.71
CA PHE A 325 -10.05 8.08 2.83
C PHE A 325 -11.01 7.75 1.68
N GLY A 326 -12.07 7.01 1.97
CA GLY A 326 -13.12 6.59 1.06
C GLY A 326 -14.32 6.02 1.82
N ASN A 327 -15.18 5.27 1.13
CA ASN A 327 -16.23 4.54 1.85
C ASN A 327 -15.59 3.44 2.69
N ALA A 328 -15.76 3.39 4.00
CA ALA A 328 -15.01 2.42 4.82
C ALA A 328 -15.30 0.97 4.39
N ILE A 329 -16.58 0.59 4.27
CA ILE A 329 -17.00 -0.71 3.74
C ILE A 329 -17.97 -0.47 2.58
N GLN A 330 -17.65 -1.02 1.40
CA GLN A 330 -18.52 -0.96 0.24
C GLN A 330 -18.76 -2.33 -0.41
N PHE A 331 -20.02 -2.59 -0.73
CA PHE A 331 -20.45 -3.73 -1.53
C PHE A 331 -21.03 -3.24 -2.85
N VAL A 332 -20.52 -3.80 -3.95
CA VAL A 332 -20.98 -3.54 -5.31
C VAL A 332 -21.55 -4.83 -5.88
N LYS A 333 -22.72 -4.74 -6.54
CA LYS A 333 -23.38 -5.88 -7.17
C LYS A 333 -23.58 -7.07 -6.22
N GLY A 334 -24.13 -6.77 -5.05
CA GLY A 334 -24.58 -7.76 -4.08
C GLY A 334 -23.46 -8.46 -3.33
N GLY A 335 -23.82 -9.52 -2.61
CA GLY A 335 -22.95 -10.24 -1.71
C GLY A 335 -23.57 -10.47 -0.34
N THR A 336 -22.75 -10.89 0.61
CA THR A 336 -23.17 -11.12 2.00
C THR A 336 -22.23 -10.41 2.96
N LEU A 337 -22.78 -9.55 3.81
CA LEU A 337 -22.09 -8.94 4.94
C LEU A 337 -22.66 -9.47 6.25
N ASN A 338 -21.83 -10.04 7.11
CA ASN A 338 -22.17 -10.30 8.51
C ASN A 338 -21.24 -9.49 9.40
N MET A 339 -21.77 -8.68 10.30
CA MET A 339 -21.00 -7.78 11.13
C MET A 339 -21.50 -7.78 12.57
N ARG A 340 -20.61 -8.04 13.55
CA ARG A 340 -20.98 -8.13 14.96
C ARG A 340 -19.93 -7.46 15.84
N HIS A 341 -20.35 -6.61 16.77
CA HIS A 341 -19.42 -5.88 17.63
C HIS A 341 -18.36 -5.12 16.82
N THR A 342 -18.76 -4.43 15.76
CA THR A 342 -17.82 -3.72 14.89
C THR A 342 -18.00 -2.23 15.03
N THR A 343 -16.90 -1.50 15.07
CA THR A 343 -16.89 -0.05 15.00
C THR A 343 -16.38 0.39 13.62
N VAL A 344 -17.25 1.02 12.83
CA VAL A 344 -16.88 1.68 11.58
C VAL A 344 -16.94 3.19 11.82
N ALA A 345 -15.78 3.82 11.93
CA ALA A 345 -15.58 5.22 12.29
C ALA A 345 -14.96 6.00 11.12
N ASN A 346 -15.81 6.46 10.19
CA ASN A 346 -15.38 7.13 8.95
C ASN A 346 -15.29 8.66 9.11
N TYR A 347 -14.48 9.12 10.05
CA TYR A 347 -14.30 10.54 10.33
C TYR A 347 -13.17 11.16 9.49
N GLY A 348 -13.26 12.46 9.21
CA GLY A 348 -12.22 13.21 8.49
C GLY A 348 -12.28 13.08 6.97
N VAL A 349 -13.30 12.42 6.43
CA VAL A 349 -13.50 12.21 4.99
C VAL A 349 -14.94 12.55 4.57
N ASP A 350 -15.12 13.05 3.35
CA ASP A 350 -16.44 13.18 2.71
C ASP A 350 -16.82 11.89 1.95
N ALA A 351 -16.99 10.80 2.71
CA ALA A 351 -17.42 9.49 2.21
C ALA A 351 -18.23 8.76 3.28
N SER A 352 -19.07 7.79 2.89
CA SER A 352 -19.95 7.07 3.83
C SER A 352 -19.27 5.87 4.45
N ALA A 353 -19.51 5.62 5.73
CA ALA A 353 -19.01 4.43 6.42
C ALA A 353 -19.45 3.12 5.76
N LEU A 354 -20.72 3.01 5.33
CA LEU A 354 -21.27 1.78 4.74
C LEU A 354 -22.06 2.06 3.46
N VAL A 355 -21.64 1.41 2.37
CA VAL A 355 -22.33 1.46 1.07
C VAL A 355 -22.70 0.05 0.63
N LEU A 356 -24.00 -0.20 0.41
CA LEU A 356 -24.51 -1.49 -0.04
C LEU A 356 -25.31 -1.30 -1.33
N THR A 357 -24.87 -1.94 -2.42
CA THR A 357 -25.63 -1.99 -3.68
C THR A 357 -25.80 -3.44 -4.15
N ASN A 358 -26.94 -3.74 -4.76
CA ASN A 358 -27.20 -5.05 -5.38
C ASN A 358 -26.97 -5.06 -6.90
N PHE A 359 -26.36 -4.01 -7.46
CA PHE A 359 -26.13 -3.91 -8.90
C PHE A 359 -24.86 -3.14 -9.29
N THR A 360 -24.49 -3.28 -10.56
CA THR A 360 -23.53 -2.42 -11.27
C THR A 360 -24.03 -2.21 -12.69
N CYS A 361 -23.79 -1.04 -13.28
CA CYS A 361 -24.16 -0.75 -14.66
C CYS A 361 -22.91 -0.48 -15.51
N ASP A 362 -23.05 -0.59 -16.83
CA ASP A 362 -22.05 -0.08 -17.77
C ASP A 362 -21.93 1.45 -17.73
N ASP A 363 -20.90 2.02 -18.36
CA ASP A 363 -20.65 3.47 -18.41
C ASP A 363 -21.83 4.28 -18.95
N SER A 364 -22.69 3.64 -19.76
CA SER A 364 -23.87 4.27 -20.35
C SER A 364 -25.10 4.24 -19.44
N GLY A 365 -25.03 3.49 -18.33
CA GLY A 365 -26.12 3.26 -17.39
C GLY A 365 -27.26 2.39 -17.94
N ASN A 366 -27.12 1.85 -19.15
CA ASN A 366 -28.22 1.18 -19.85
C ASN A 366 -28.28 -0.32 -19.57
N ASN A 367 -27.14 -0.94 -19.26
CA ASN A 367 -27.07 -2.36 -18.94
C ASN A 367 -26.60 -2.53 -17.51
N CYS A 368 -27.51 -2.93 -16.63
CA CYS A 368 -27.20 -3.21 -15.25
C CYS A 368 -27.24 -4.72 -14.98
N LEU A 369 -26.27 -5.20 -14.23
CA LEU A 369 -26.23 -6.55 -13.69
C LEU A 369 -26.57 -6.49 -12.22
N ALA A 370 -27.51 -7.32 -11.79
CA ALA A 370 -27.95 -7.41 -10.40
C ALA A 370 -27.54 -8.74 -9.77
N ALA A 371 -27.33 -8.75 -8.46
CA ALA A 371 -27.18 -9.94 -7.64
C ALA A 371 -27.61 -9.62 -6.21
N ASN A 372 -28.18 -10.58 -5.49
CA ASN A 372 -28.75 -10.33 -4.16
C ASN A 372 -27.73 -9.73 -3.20
N MET A 373 -28.16 -8.72 -2.45
CA MET A 373 -27.42 -8.17 -1.31
C MET A 373 -28.07 -8.66 -0.02
N THR A 374 -27.27 -9.25 0.87
CA THR A 374 -27.71 -9.64 2.21
C THR A 374 -26.77 -9.04 3.26
N ALA A 375 -27.29 -8.32 4.25
CA ALA A 375 -26.49 -7.79 5.34
C ALA A 375 -27.14 -8.07 6.70
N ASN A 376 -26.39 -8.68 7.62
CA ASN A 376 -26.77 -8.87 9.01
C ASN A 376 -25.77 -8.15 9.91
N ILE A 377 -26.20 -7.05 10.51
CA ILE A 377 -25.37 -6.21 11.36
C ILE A 377 -25.96 -6.22 12.77
N SER A 378 -25.14 -6.44 13.79
CA SER A 378 -25.62 -6.37 15.17
C SER A 378 -24.58 -5.82 16.13
N ASN A 379 -25.02 -5.20 17.22
CA ASN A 379 -24.16 -4.68 18.28
C ASN A 379 -23.01 -3.82 17.73
N SER A 380 -23.27 -2.97 16.73
CA SER A 380 -22.20 -2.27 15.99
C SER A 380 -22.39 -0.75 16.02
N ILE A 381 -21.32 -0.01 15.73
CA ILE A 381 -21.34 1.44 15.54
C ILE A 381 -20.97 1.75 14.08
N ILE A 382 -21.79 2.53 13.39
CA ILE A 382 -21.53 3.03 12.04
C ILE A 382 -21.68 4.56 12.07
N GLY A 383 -20.56 5.26 12.15
CA GLY A 383 -20.49 6.72 12.28
C GLY A 383 -19.37 7.33 11.43
N GLY A 384 -19.37 8.66 11.30
CA GLY A 384 -18.42 9.38 10.46
C GLY A 384 -18.69 10.89 10.39
N SER A 385 -18.22 11.57 9.35
CA SER A 385 -18.36 13.03 9.21
C SER A 385 -19.59 13.52 8.43
N ARG A 386 -20.33 12.64 7.75
CA ARG A 386 -21.49 13.00 6.91
C ARG A 386 -22.78 13.03 7.71
N GLY A 387 -23.82 13.63 7.13
CA GLY A 387 -25.19 13.62 7.67
C GLY A 387 -25.79 12.22 7.69
N SER A 388 -25.52 11.41 6.65
CA SER A 388 -25.77 9.98 6.63
C SER A 388 -24.50 9.22 6.30
N GLU A 389 -24.23 8.18 7.09
CA GLU A 389 -23.12 7.26 6.91
C GLU A 389 -23.52 5.99 6.17
N LEU A 390 -24.79 5.89 5.77
CA LEU A 390 -25.35 4.77 5.03
C LEU A 390 -25.75 5.21 3.62
N ILE A 391 -25.39 4.39 2.63
CA ILE A 391 -25.93 4.46 1.27
C ILE A 391 -26.42 3.07 0.88
N PHE A 392 -27.73 2.93 0.70
CA PHE A 392 -28.36 1.70 0.19
C PHE A 392 -28.96 1.97 -1.17
N LEU A 393 -28.64 1.11 -2.14
CA LEU A 393 -29.16 1.20 -3.50
C LEU A 393 -29.65 -0.18 -3.96
N ASP A 394 -30.98 -0.34 -3.95
CA ASP A 394 -31.67 -1.50 -4.50
C ASP A 394 -32.19 -1.20 -5.92
N ILE A 395 -31.64 -1.88 -6.94
CA ILE A 395 -32.07 -1.71 -8.33
C ILE A 395 -33.56 -2.07 -8.56
N PHE A 396 -34.14 -2.90 -7.68
CA PHE A 396 -35.53 -3.32 -7.79
C PHE A 396 -36.49 -2.42 -7.01
N GLU A 397 -35.99 -1.40 -6.30
CA GLU A 397 -36.80 -0.44 -5.52
C GLU A 397 -37.79 -1.14 -4.56
N GLY A 398 -37.37 -2.24 -3.92
CA GLY A 398 -38.19 -3.02 -3.00
C GLY A 398 -39.21 -3.96 -3.66
N ASN A 399 -39.28 -4.02 -5.00
CA ASN A 399 -40.23 -4.90 -5.70
C ASN A 399 -39.82 -6.39 -5.66
N GLU A 400 -38.54 -6.68 -5.39
CA GLU A 400 -38.02 -8.04 -5.20
C GLU A 400 -37.47 -8.19 -3.78
N LEU A 401 -38.30 -8.69 -2.86
CA LEU A 401 -38.02 -8.70 -1.41
C LEU A 401 -36.68 -9.37 -1.04
N ASP A 402 -36.29 -10.44 -1.73
CA ASP A 402 -35.08 -11.20 -1.42
C ASP A 402 -33.81 -10.65 -2.12
N ALA A 403 -33.96 -9.63 -2.98
CA ALA A 403 -32.85 -9.07 -3.75
C ALA A 403 -32.01 -8.06 -2.96
N PHE A 404 -32.59 -7.46 -1.91
CA PHE A 404 -31.93 -6.52 -1.01
C PHE A 404 -32.43 -6.70 0.42
N ASP A 405 -31.81 -7.63 1.14
CA ASP A 405 -32.19 -8.02 2.51
C ASP A 405 -31.16 -7.47 3.51
N VAL A 406 -31.51 -6.40 4.21
CA VAL A 406 -30.64 -5.74 5.19
C VAL A 406 -31.34 -5.72 6.55
N GLY A 407 -30.67 -6.29 7.56
CA GLY A 407 -31.09 -6.24 8.95
C GLY A 407 -29.97 -5.71 9.84
N ILE A 408 -30.28 -4.68 10.60
CA ILE A 408 -29.39 -4.06 11.60
C ILE A 408 -30.09 -4.16 12.96
N ARG A 409 -29.34 -4.54 14.01
CA ARG A 409 -29.91 -4.69 15.36
C ARG A 409 -29.01 -4.12 16.45
N ASN A 410 -29.57 -3.52 17.50
CA ASN A 410 -28.84 -3.14 18.71
C ASN A 410 -27.60 -2.29 18.38
N SER A 411 -27.73 -1.34 17.46
CA SER A 411 -26.59 -0.67 16.85
C SER A 411 -26.78 0.84 16.83
N VAL A 412 -25.67 1.56 16.84
CA VAL A 412 -25.64 3.00 16.62
C VAL A 412 -25.33 3.24 15.15
N VAL A 413 -26.16 4.00 14.45
CA VAL A 413 -25.96 4.35 13.04
C VAL A 413 -26.20 5.84 12.84
N ARG A 414 -25.53 6.48 11.89
CA ARG A 414 -25.85 7.85 11.49
C ARG A 414 -26.62 7.90 10.18
N THR A 415 -27.81 8.48 10.22
CA THR A 415 -28.69 8.71 9.07
C THR A 415 -29.26 10.13 9.10
N ASP A 416 -29.63 10.64 7.93
CA ASP A 416 -30.35 11.91 7.78
C ASP A 416 -31.64 11.73 6.98
N GLN A 417 -32.40 12.82 6.83
CA GLN A 417 -33.63 12.82 6.03
C GLN A 417 -33.38 12.47 4.56
N GLY A 418 -32.20 12.80 4.01
CA GLY A 418 -31.85 12.47 2.64
C GLY A 418 -31.75 10.96 2.41
N PHE A 419 -31.20 10.22 3.39
CA PHE A 419 -31.22 8.76 3.38
C PHE A 419 -32.63 8.19 3.51
N LEU A 420 -33.44 8.68 4.45
CA LEU A 420 -34.81 8.18 4.68
C LEU A 420 -35.73 8.42 3.46
N ASP A 421 -35.56 9.55 2.76
CA ASP A 421 -36.32 9.88 1.55
C ASP A 421 -35.75 9.24 0.27
N SER A 422 -34.60 8.56 0.36
CA SER A 422 -33.94 7.98 -0.80
C SER A 422 -34.78 6.87 -1.43
N GLN A 423 -34.58 6.65 -2.73
CA GLN A 423 -35.34 5.70 -3.55
C GLN A 423 -36.87 5.84 -3.37
N SER A 424 -37.37 7.08 -3.42
CA SER A 424 -38.80 7.40 -3.25
C SER A 424 -39.37 6.99 -1.89
N GLY A 425 -38.55 7.10 -0.83
CA GLY A 425 -38.94 6.76 0.54
C GLY A 425 -38.91 5.27 0.86
N LEU A 426 -38.14 4.47 0.10
CA LEU A 426 -37.98 3.04 0.36
C LEU A 426 -37.49 2.75 1.79
N PHE A 427 -36.70 3.67 2.35
CA PHE A 427 -36.12 3.57 3.69
C PHE A 427 -36.79 4.51 4.71
N ALA A 428 -38.00 5.02 4.44
CA ALA A 428 -38.69 5.94 5.35
C ALA A 428 -38.98 5.32 6.73
N ASP A 429 -39.25 4.00 6.76
CA ASP A 429 -39.50 3.23 7.98
C ASP A 429 -38.25 2.48 8.48
N PHE A 430 -37.05 2.97 8.17
CA PHE A 430 -35.77 2.31 8.47
C PHE A 430 -35.66 1.82 9.92
N TYR A 431 -35.99 2.68 10.91
CA TYR A 431 -35.94 2.35 12.34
C TYR A 431 -37.06 1.43 12.85
N THR A 432 -37.99 1.03 11.97
CA THR A 432 -39.04 0.06 12.31
C THR A 432 -38.84 -1.27 11.59
N ASN A 433 -38.36 -1.24 10.34
CA ASN A 433 -38.32 -2.42 9.48
C ASN A 433 -36.91 -2.95 9.21
N THR A 434 -35.88 -2.10 9.27
CA THR A 434 -34.50 -2.44 8.88
C THR A 434 -33.55 -2.43 10.09
N CYS A 435 -33.72 -1.45 10.98
CA CYS A 435 -32.85 -1.21 12.14
C CYS A 435 -33.65 -1.39 13.44
N ASP A 436 -33.62 -2.59 14.01
CA ASP A 436 -34.30 -2.93 15.25
C ASP A 436 -33.45 -2.53 16.47
N ASN A 437 -34.05 -1.85 17.46
CA ASN A 437 -33.33 -1.32 18.62
C ASN A 437 -32.06 -0.52 18.26
N CYS A 438 -32.16 0.37 17.26
CA CYS A 438 -31.05 1.21 16.86
C CYS A 438 -31.19 2.65 17.35
N LEU A 439 -30.05 3.33 17.53
CA LEU A 439 -29.99 4.76 17.82
C LEU A 439 -29.43 5.53 16.62
N ASN A 440 -30.05 6.66 16.28
CA ASN A 440 -29.50 7.61 15.29
C ASN A 440 -28.45 8.47 15.97
N LEU A 441 -27.21 8.44 15.49
CA LEU A 441 -26.09 9.22 16.02
C LEU A 441 -26.13 10.66 15.49
N GLU A 442 -26.32 11.62 16.38
CA GLU A 442 -26.23 13.04 16.06
C GLU A 442 -24.79 13.56 16.20
N PHE A 443 -24.49 14.74 15.63
CA PHE A 443 -23.15 15.34 15.72
C PHE A 443 -22.76 15.78 17.14
N SER A 444 -23.74 16.06 17.99
CA SER A 444 -23.54 16.48 19.37
C SER A 444 -23.43 15.32 20.35
N ASP A 445 -23.72 14.10 19.92
CA ASP A 445 -23.77 12.95 20.81
C ASP A 445 -22.35 12.52 21.17
N PRO A 446 -22.07 12.27 22.46
CA PRO A 446 -20.85 11.60 22.87
C PRO A 446 -20.86 10.16 22.31
N ILE A 447 -19.73 9.73 21.75
CA ILE A 447 -19.58 8.37 21.21
C ILE A 447 -18.21 7.78 21.54
N PHE A 448 -17.12 8.48 21.22
CA PHE A 448 -15.73 8.03 21.41
C PHE A 448 -14.95 8.99 22.32
N ILE A 449 -13.89 8.48 22.95
CA ILE A 449 -13.01 9.28 23.84
C ILE A 449 -12.37 10.43 23.07
N ASP A 450 -11.65 10.13 21.98
CA ASP A 450 -11.02 11.17 21.17
C ASP A 450 -10.83 10.69 19.72
N ILE A 451 -11.64 11.23 18.82
CA ILE A 451 -11.58 10.93 17.38
C ILE A 451 -10.27 11.49 16.77
N SER A 452 -9.75 12.60 17.29
CA SER A 452 -8.56 13.24 16.74
C SER A 452 -7.26 12.51 17.04
N ASP A 453 -7.24 11.74 18.13
CA ASP A 453 -6.13 10.87 18.53
C ASP A 453 -6.36 9.39 18.12
N ASP A 454 -7.35 9.11 17.28
CA ASP A 454 -7.76 7.75 16.88
C ASP A 454 -8.14 6.83 18.06
N ASP A 455 -8.59 7.39 19.19
CA ASP A 455 -9.09 6.63 20.35
C ASP A 455 -10.61 6.41 20.24
N TYR A 456 -10.95 5.31 19.57
CA TYR A 456 -12.33 4.87 19.34
C TYR A 456 -12.93 4.03 20.47
N GLN A 457 -12.28 3.96 21.64
CA GLN A 457 -12.95 3.49 22.85
C GLN A 457 -14.14 4.40 23.18
N LEU A 458 -15.15 3.85 23.86
CA LEU A 458 -16.39 4.58 24.10
C LEU A 458 -16.19 5.70 25.12
N ASP A 459 -16.78 6.87 24.85
CA ASP A 459 -16.88 7.95 25.83
C ASP A 459 -17.68 7.51 27.08
N SER A 460 -17.42 8.15 28.22
CA SER A 460 -18.13 7.88 29.47
C SER A 460 -19.66 8.04 29.38
N LEU A 461 -20.13 8.94 28.53
CA LEU A 461 -21.54 9.21 28.28
C LEU A 461 -22.00 8.66 26.93
N SER A 462 -21.20 7.78 26.31
CA SER A 462 -21.45 7.27 24.97
C SER A 462 -22.86 6.70 24.83
N ILE A 463 -23.54 7.08 23.75
CA ILE A 463 -24.88 6.55 23.44
C ILE A 463 -24.86 5.07 23.05
N ALA A 464 -23.68 4.51 22.75
CA ALA A 464 -23.53 3.09 22.41
C ALA A 464 -23.57 2.18 23.64
N ARG A 465 -23.55 2.74 24.85
CA ARG A 465 -23.52 1.97 26.09
C ARG A 465 -24.81 1.18 26.31
N ASP A 466 -24.67 -0.03 26.85
CA ASP A 466 -25.77 -0.92 27.24
C ASP A 466 -26.80 -1.21 26.12
N LEU A 467 -26.43 -0.96 24.85
CA LEU A 467 -27.33 -1.06 23.70
C LEU A 467 -27.37 -2.47 23.10
N GLY A 468 -26.26 -3.20 23.23
CA GLY A 468 -26.02 -4.50 22.62
C GLY A 468 -26.81 -5.63 23.28
N VAL A 469 -26.76 -6.80 22.65
CA VAL A 469 -27.24 -8.06 23.24
C VAL A 469 -26.07 -9.03 23.35
N PHE A 470 -25.88 -9.59 24.55
CA PHE A 470 -24.76 -10.49 24.81
C PHE A 470 -24.71 -11.66 23.83
N ASN A 471 -23.55 -11.83 23.21
CA ASN A 471 -23.26 -12.92 22.29
C ASN A 471 -22.16 -13.82 22.91
N PRO A 472 -22.50 -15.03 23.37
CA PRO A 472 -21.52 -15.95 23.96
C PRO A 472 -20.37 -16.36 23.04
N ALA A 473 -20.51 -16.17 21.72
CA ALA A 473 -19.43 -16.41 20.76
C ALA A 473 -18.41 -15.25 20.71
N LEU A 474 -18.74 -14.08 21.24
CA LEU A 474 -17.89 -12.88 21.30
C LEU A 474 -17.92 -12.27 22.71
N PRO A 475 -17.46 -12.99 23.75
CA PRO A 475 -17.56 -12.54 25.14
C PRO A 475 -16.54 -11.45 25.52
N LEU A 476 -15.53 -11.23 24.67
CA LEU A 476 -14.48 -10.24 24.89
C LEU A 476 -14.55 -9.13 23.83
N ASP A 477 -14.13 -7.95 24.23
CA ASP A 477 -13.90 -6.81 23.35
C ASP A 477 -12.55 -6.89 22.61
N ILE A 478 -12.30 -5.94 21.70
CA ILE A 478 -11.08 -5.96 20.88
C ILE A 478 -9.80 -5.80 21.72
N LEU A 479 -9.91 -5.24 22.93
CA LEU A 479 -8.82 -5.08 23.89
C LEU A 479 -8.74 -6.24 24.90
N GLY A 480 -9.61 -7.25 24.78
CA GLY A 480 -9.66 -8.40 25.68
C GLY A 480 -10.45 -8.17 26.98
N VAL A 481 -11.25 -7.10 27.06
CA VAL A 481 -12.15 -6.82 28.20
C VAL A 481 -13.40 -7.69 28.09
N GLU A 482 -13.85 -8.26 29.22
CA GLU A 482 -15.12 -8.99 29.27
C GLU A 482 -16.31 -8.05 29.02
N ARG A 483 -17.19 -8.45 28.11
CA ARG A 483 -18.46 -7.77 27.87
C ARG A 483 -19.45 -7.97 29.00
N ASP A 484 -20.27 -6.96 29.26
CA ASP A 484 -21.39 -7.13 30.18
C ASP A 484 -22.34 -8.23 29.67
N ALA A 485 -22.67 -9.17 30.55
CA ALA A 485 -23.45 -10.35 30.19
C ALA A 485 -24.95 -10.06 30.03
N ASP A 486 -25.43 -8.95 30.58
CA ASP A 486 -26.83 -8.52 30.54
C ASP A 486 -27.05 -7.46 29.45
N SER A 487 -26.18 -6.45 29.37
CA SER A 487 -26.27 -5.34 28.43
C SER A 487 -24.89 -4.90 27.93
N PRO A 488 -24.26 -5.63 27.00
CA PRO A 488 -22.98 -5.20 26.45
C PRO A 488 -23.13 -3.91 25.63
N ASP A 489 -22.01 -3.24 25.41
CA ASP A 489 -22.02 -2.05 24.56
C ASP A 489 -22.08 -2.42 23.07
N ALA A 490 -22.62 -1.50 22.26
CA ALA A 490 -22.52 -1.59 20.81
C ALA A 490 -21.11 -1.14 20.35
N GLY A 491 -20.57 -1.81 19.33
CA GLY A 491 -19.23 -1.56 18.80
C GLY A 491 -18.21 -2.60 19.27
N ALA A 492 -16.94 -2.34 18.93
CA ALA A 492 -15.83 -3.24 19.21
C ALA A 492 -15.26 -3.14 20.63
N PHE A 493 -15.56 -2.05 21.34
CA PHE A 493 -15.04 -1.75 22.67
C PHE A 493 -16.13 -1.89 23.72
N GLU A 494 -15.76 -2.46 24.87
CA GLU A 494 -16.60 -2.44 26.06
C GLU A 494 -16.13 -1.32 26.99
N ARG A 495 -17.06 -0.47 27.44
CA ARG A 495 -16.75 0.60 28.40
C ARG A 495 -16.56 0.00 29.78
N VAL A 496 -15.37 0.18 30.34
CA VAL A 496 -15.11 -0.04 31.77
C VAL A 496 -15.10 1.31 32.49
N ASP A 497 -16.08 1.55 33.34
CA ASP A 497 -16.06 2.71 34.23
C ASP A 497 -15.06 2.45 35.39
N LEU A 498 -14.05 3.31 35.48
CA LEU A 498 -12.99 3.27 36.52
C LEU A 498 -13.47 3.66 37.91
#